data_AF-A0A662G785-F1
#
_entry.id   AF-A0A662G785-F1
#
_cell.length_a   1.000
_cell.length_b   1.000
_cell.length_c   1.000
_cell.angle_alpha   90.00
_cell.angle_beta   90.00
_cell.angle_gamma   90.00
#
_symmetry.space_group_name_H-M   'P 1'
#
loop_
_entity.id
_entity.type
_entity.pdbx_description
1 polymer ?
#
loop_
_entity_poly.entity_id
_entity_poly.type
_entity_poly.pdbx_seq_one_letter_code
_entity_poly.pdbx_strand_id
1 'polypeptide(L)'
;MIIGVGSSNPVKVLAVKTVFNKIFGKNISVKSISVKTSIGPQPMSLNQIIIGGIERALKSLEYFNAEYGIGIEAGFYRVPATITGFLEQQICVIVDREYGMTIGGSSSFEFPPTVLKKIFSGEIREAEEEIIRITNISSIGEKQGAVGFLTRNIITRLDLSIQSVLMALIPRINRRIYNVEWPNAKKILEKMKKL
;
A
#
# COMPACT_ATOMS: atom_id res chain seq x y z
N MET A 1 6.56 -18.36 -11.37
CA MET A 1 5.40 -17.55 -10.89
C MET A 1 5.57 -16.09 -11.30
N ILE A 2 4.56 -15.47 -11.92
CA ILE A 2 4.56 -14.03 -12.27
C ILE A 2 3.79 -13.26 -11.18
N ILE A 3 4.40 -12.20 -10.65
CA ILE A 3 3.79 -11.29 -9.68
C ILE A 3 3.68 -9.91 -10.32
N GLY A 4 2.45 -9.42 -10.52
CA GLY A 4 2.18 -8.07 -11.02
C GLY A 4 2.10 -7.07 -9.87
N VAL A 5 2.78 -5.93 -9.97
CA VAL A 5 2.73 -4.85 -8.98
C VAL A 5 2.16 -3.59 -9.62
N GLY A 6 1.05 -3.09 -9.07
CA GLY A 6 0.36 -1.87 -9.54
C GLY A 6 1.01 -0.56 -9.09
N SER A 7 2.35 -0.49 -9.11
CA SER A 7 3.11 0.72 -8.82
C SER A 7 4.47 0.70 -9.53
N SER A 8 4.94 1.86 -9.99
CA SER A 8 6.30 2.08 -10.48
C SER A 8 7.29 2.51 -9.40
N ASN A 9 6.84 2.69 -8.15
CA ASN A 9 7.73 3.10 -7.06
C ASN A 9 8.71 1.95 -6.72
N PRO A 10 10.04 2.19 -6.78
CA PRO A 10 11.03 1.13 -6.62
C PRO A 10 11.00 0.47 -5.23
N VAL A 11 10.63 1.21 -4.17
CA VAL A 11 10.51 0.68 -2.80
C VAL A 11 9.39 -0.35 -2.71
N LYS A 12 8.23 -0.05 -3.31
CA LYS A 12 7.08 -0.98 -3.33
C LYS A 12 7.41 -2.25 -4.11
N VAL A 13 8.05 -2.12 -5.27
CA VAL A 13 8.46 -3.27 -6.09
C VAL A 13 9.52 -4.11 -5.36
N LEU A 14 10.49 -3.47 -4.71
CA LEU A 14 11.52 -4.15 -3.94
C LEU A 14 10.94 -4.88 -2.73
N ALA A 15 9.96 -4.31 -2.03
CA ALA A 15 9.27 -4.97 -0.91
C ALA A 15 8.58 -6.26 -1.35
N VAL A 16 7.80 -6.20 -2.45
CA VAL A 16 7.15 -7.39 -3.03
C VAL A 16 8.20 -8.43 -3.41
N LYS A 17 9.24 -8.04 -4.15
CA LYS A 17 10.32 -8.96 -4.54
C LYS A 17 11.01 -9.59 -3.33
N THR A 18 11.24 -8.82 -2.26
CA THR A 18 11.90 -9.31 -1.04
C THR A 18 11.04 -10.35 -0.34
N VAL A 19 9.77 -10.06 -0.10
CA VAL A 19 8.87 -10.95 0.64
C VAL A 19 8.58 -12.21 -0.18
N PHE A 20 8.21 -12.08 -1.45
CA PHE A 20 7.89 -13.23 -2.28
C PHE A 20 9.09 -14.17 -2.47
N ASN A 21 10.32 -13.64 -2.61
CA ASN A 21 11.52 -14.48 -2.70
C ASN A 21 11.77 -15.27 -1.40
N LYS A 22 11.51 -14.67 -0.23
CA LYS A 22 11.68 -15.33 1.07
C LYS A 22 10.66 -16.45 1.28
N ILE A 23 9.43 -16.27 0.81
CA ILE A 23 8.33 -17.23 1.02
C ILE A 23 8.30 -18.32 -0.04
N PHE A 24 8.45 -17.96 -1.33
CA PHE A 24 8.23 -18.87 -2.46
C PHE A 24 9.51 -19.23 -3.22
N GLY A 25 10.67 -18.73 -2.79
CA GLY A 25 11.96 -18.97 -3.44
C GLY A 25 12.22 -18.09 -4.67
N LYS A 26 13.31 -18.37 -5.39
CA LYS A 26 13.86 -17.47 -6.43
C LYS A 26 13.21 -17.58 -7.82
N ASN A 27 12.29 -18.51 -8.04
CA ASN A 27 11.62 -18.73 -9.34
C ASN A 27 10.41 -17.79 -9.56
N ILE A 28 10.53 -16.54 -9.11
CA ILE A 28 9.51 -15.50 -9.23
C ILE A 28 9.95 -14.42 -10.23
N SER A 29 9.01 -13.96 -11.05
CA SER A 29 9.19 -12.81 -11.94
C SER A 29 8.27 -11.70 -11.46
N VAL A 30 8.86 -10.67 -10.85
CA VAL A 30 8.13 -9.47 -10.41
C VAL A 30 8.11 -8.47 -11.56
N LYS A 31 6.91 -8.12 -12.03
CA LYS A 31 6.67 -7.12 -13.07
C LYS A 31 5.85 -5.97 -12.48
N SER A 32 6.10 -4.75 -12.93
CA SER A 32 5.44 -3.56 -12.38
C SER A 32 4.83 -2.69 -13.47
N ILE A 33 3.67 -2.12 -13.20
CA ILE A 33 3.05 -1.07 -14.01
C ILE A 33 2.66 0.13 -13.16
N SER A 34 2.73 1.32 -13.75
CA SER A 34 2.08 2.49 -13.16
C SER A 34 0.56 2.36 -13.32
N VAL A 35 -0.16 2.59 -12.24
CA VAL A 35 -1.63 2.53 -12.20
C VAL A 35 -2.15 3.86 -11.68
N LYS A 36 -2.97 4.53 -12.50
CA LYS A 36 -3.83 5.62 -12.07
C LYS A 36 -5.07 5.03 -11.40
N THR A 37 -5.28 5.36 -10.14
CA THR A 37 -6.45 4.97 -9.35
C THR A 37 -7.60 5.97 -9.52
N SER A 38 -8.80 5.59 -9.11
CA SER A 38 -9.98 6.46 -9.08
C SER A 38 -10.03 7.37 -7.85
N ILE A 39 -9.23 7.07 -6.83
CA ILE A 39 -9.11 7.91 -5.62
C ILE A 39 -8.17 9.10 -5.87
N GLY A 40 -8.30 10.12 -5.04
CA GLY A 40 -7.41 11.29 -5.04
C GLY A 40 -5.95 10.94 -4.74
N PRO A 41 -5.02 11.88 -4.97
CA PRO A 41 -3.57 11.66 -4.84
C PRO A 41 -3.13 11.32 -3.42
N GLN A 42 -3.85 11.85 -2.41
CA GLN A 42 -3.65 11.52 -1.00
C GLN A 42 -4.92 10.86 -0.44
N PRO A 43 -4.93 9.54 -0.21
CA PRO A 43 -6.04 8.88 0.45
C PRO A 43 -6.17 9.35 1.91
N MET A 44 -7.38 9.74 2.30
CA MET A 44 -7.72 10.33 3.61
C MET A 44 -8.72 9.47 4.42
N SER A 45 -9.03 8.26 3.94
CA SER A 45 -9.83 7.29 4.67
C SER A 45 -9.37 5.86 4.39
N LEU A 46 -9.65 4.97 5.34
CA LEU A 46 -9.37 3.54 5.18
C LEU A 46 -10.03 2.96 3.91
N ASN A 47 -11.26 3.39 3.61
CA ASN A 47 -11.96 2.97 2.39
C ASN A 47 -11.22 3.39 1.13
N GLN A 48 -10.73 4.63 1.05
CA GLN A 48 -9.95 5.10 -0.09
C GLN A 48 -8.65 4.30 -0.24
N ILE A 49 -7.93 4.06 0.86
CA ILE A 49 -6.68 3.27 0.84
C ILE A 49 -6.95 1.86 0.28
N ILE A 50 -8.00 1.19 0.76
CA ILE A 50 -8.38 -0.15 0.30
C ILE A 50 -8.80 -0.13 -1.18
N ILE A 51 -9.62 0.84 -1.62
CA ILE A 51 -10.00 1.00 -3.03
C ILE A 51 -8.77 1.13 -3.92
N GLY A 52 -7.82 2.01 -3.55
CA GLY A 52 -6.56 2.18 -4.29
C GLY A 52 -5.74 0.89 -4.36
N GLY A 53 -5.63 0.18 -3.24
CA GLY A 53 -5.00 -1.13 -3.19
C GLY A 53 -5.65 -2.15 -4.13
N ILE A 54 -6.98 -2.27 -4.12
CA ILE A 54 -7.71 -3.21 -4.97
C ILE A 54 -7.53 -2.85 -6.46
N GLU A 55 -7.68 -1.57 -6.83
CA GLU A 55 -7.52 -1.16 -8.23
C GLU A 55 -6.12 -1.41 -8.77
N ARG A 56 -5.09 -1.15 -7.96
CA ARG A 56 -3.70 -1.44 -8.32
C ARG A 56 -3.47 -2.95 -8.50
N ALA A 57 -3.98 -3.76 -7.56
CA ALA A 57 -3.83 -5.20 -7.61
C ALA A 57 -4.53 -5.78 -8.84
N LEU A 58 -5.79 -5.44 -9.08
CA LEU A 58 -6.57 -5.91 -10.24
C LEU A 58 -5.92 -5.53 -11.57
N LYS A 59 -5.55 -4.25 -11.75
CA LYS A 59 -4.94 -3.81 -13.02
C LYS A 59 -3.62 -4.50 -13.29
N SER A 60 -2.78 -4.69 -12.27
CA SER A 60 -1.50 -5.40 -12.44
C SER A 60 -1.67 -6.91 -12.68
N LEU A 61 -2.67 -7.53 -12.07
CA LEU A 61 -3.05 -8.93 -12.32
C LEU A 61 -3.42 -9.12 -13.79
N GLU A 62 -4.35 -8.30 -14.29
CA GLU A 62 -4.90 -8.40 -15.64
C GLU A 62 -3.86 -8.04 -16.70
N TYR A 63 -3.12 -6.94 -16.51
CA TYR A 63 -2.13 -6.46 -17.48
C TYR A 63 -1.01 -7.47 -17.74
N PHE A 64 -0.55 -8.18 -16.70
CA PHE A 64 0.54 -9.16 -16.82
C PHE A 64 0.07 -10.60 -16.95
N ASN A 65 -1.24 -10.86 -16.90
CA ASN A 65 -1.79 -12.20 -16.70
C ASN A 65 -1.08 -12.95 -15.54
N ALA A 66 -0.85 -12.22 -14.44
CA ALA A 66 -0.03 -12.67 -13.32
C ALA A 66 -0.74 -13.77 -12.51
N GLU A 67 0.00 -14.44 -11.65
CA GLU A 67 -0.55 -15.37 -10.67
C GLU A 67 -1.13 -14.61 -9.46
N TYR A 68 -0.43 -13.54 -9.07
CA TYR A 68 -0.90 -12.56 -8.10
C TYR A 68 -0.71 -11.14 -8.63
N GLY A 69 -1.72 -10.30 -8.44
CA GLY A 69 -1.63 -8.84 -8.55
C GLY A 69 -1.52 -8.21 -7.16
N ILE A 70 -0.64 -7.22 -7.04
CA ILE A 70 -0.29 -6.58 -5.78
C ILE A 70 -0.54 -5.07 -5.87
N GLY A 71 -1.30 -4.54 -4.92
CA GLY A 71 -1.53 -3.11 -4.76
C GLY A 71 -1.13 -2.67 -3.36
N ILE A 72 -0.15 -1.76 -3.25
CA ILE A 72 0.25 -1.15 -1.98
C ILE A 72 -0.17 0.31 -2.04
N GLU A 73 -1.00 0.76 -1.12
CA GLU A 73 -1.47 2.14 -1.01
C GLU A 73 -1.18 2.69 0.38
N ALA A 74 -0.69 3.93 0.41
CA ALA A 74 -0.38 4.65 1.64
C ALA A 74 -1.44 5.72 1.85
N GLY A 75 -1.77 6.05 3.09
CA GLY A 75 -2.74 7.11 3.34
C GLY A 75 -3.10 7.28 4.80
N PHE A 76 -3.98 8.26 5.04
CA PHE A 76 -4.44 8.61 6.37
C PHE A 76 -5.79 7.97 6.67
N TYR A 77 -6.00 7.60 7.93
CA TYR A 77 -7.29 7.16 8.43
C TYR A 77 -7.53 7.67 9.84
N ARG A 78 -8.82 7.88 10.18
CA ARG A 78 -9.21 8.46 11.47
C ARG A 78 -8.96 7.49 12.61
N VAL A 79 -8.31 7.97 13.67
CA VAL A 79 -8.10 7.23 14.92
C VAL A 79 -8.30 8.19 16.09
N PRO A 80 -9.23 7.89 17.02
CA PRO A 80 -9.43 8.69 18.23
C PRO A 80 -8.16 8.82 19.08
N ALA A 81 -8.09 9.87 19.89
CA ALA A 81 -6.99 10.11 20.85
C ALA A 81 -5.58 10.27 20.24
N THR A 82 -5.48 10.59 18.94
CA THR A 82 -4.24 11.03 18.29
C THR A 82 -4.16 12.56 18.28
N ILE A 83 -2.96 13.13 18.16
CA ILE A 83 -2.67 14.58 18.10
C ILE A 83 -3.51 15.27 17.02
N THR A 84 -3.70 14.61 15.87
CA THR A 84 -4.35 15.19 14.69
C THR A 84 -5.70 14.55 14.35
N GLY A 85 -6.08 13.48 15.04
CA GLY A 85 -7.22 12.64 14.69
C GLY A 85 -6.92 11.59 13.60
N PHE A 86 -5.67 11.47 13.13
CA PHE A 86 -5.27 10.58 12.05
C PHE A 86 -3.97 9.82 12.33
N LEU A 87 -3.90 8.60 11.80
CA LEU A 87 -2.65 7.86 11.57
C LEU A 87 -2.40 7.70 10.08
N GLU A 88 -1.13 7.58 9.70
CA GLU A 88 -0.69 7.14 8.37
C GLU A 88 -0.37 5.63 8.39
N GLN A 89 -0.74 4.91 7.33
CA GLN A 89 -0.41 3.49 7.18
C GLN A 89 -0.33 3.08 5.71
N GLN A 90 0.52 2.08 5.43
CA GLN A 90 0.52 1.37 4.16
C GLN A 90 -0.32 0.10 4.25
N ILE A 91 -1.22 -0.08 3.29
CA ILE A 91 -2.03 -1.29 3.13
C ILE A 91 -1.68 -1.96 1.81
N CYS A 92 -1.39 -3.26 1.89
CA CYS A 92 -1.20 -4.13 0.75
C CYS A 92 -2.46 -4.97 0.52
N VAL A 93 -2.90 -5.01 -0.73
CA VAL A 93 -3.93 -5.90 -1.26
C VAL A 93 -3.29 -6.86 -2.23
N ILE A 94 -3.52 -8.16 -2.03
CA ILE A 94 -3.07 -9.23 -2.95
C ILE A 94 -4.31 -9.87 -3.55
N VAL A 95 -4.36 -9.99 -4.87
CA VAL A 95 -5.46 -10.61 -5.62
C VAL A 95 -4.90 -11.74 -6.48
N ASP A 96 -5.53 -12.91 -6.45
CA ASP A 96 -5.21 -14.05 -7.32
C ASP A 96 -6.09 -14.10 -8.58
N ARG A 97 -5.86 -15.09 -9.44
CA ARG A 97 -6.60 -15.28 -10.70
C ARG A 97 -8.09 -15.56 -10.53
N GLU A 98 -8.52 -16.06 -9.38
CA GLU A 98 -9.93 -16.27 -9.05
C GLU A 98 -10.56 -14.99 -8.44
N TYR A 99 -9.77 -13.91 -8.39
CA TYR A 99 -10.09 -12.64 -7.76
C TYR A 99 -10.29 -12.70 -6.25
N GLY A 100 -9.84 -13.78 -5.60
CA GLY A 100 -9.78 -13.85 -4.15
C GLY A 100 -8.77 -12.83 -3.63
N MET A 101 -9.18 -12.00 -2.67
CA MET A 101 -8.31 -10.96 -2.11
C MET A 101 -7.96 -11.18 -0.64
N THR A 102 -6.74 -10.80 -0.29
CA THR A 102 -6.26 -10.69 1.09
C THR A 102 -5.66 -9.31 1.31
N ILE A 103 -5.75 -8.81 2.54
CA ILE A 103 -5.27 -7.48 2.93
C ILE A 103 -4.30 -7.61 4.10
N GLY A 104 -3.26 -6.79 4.12
CA GLY A 104 -2.37 -6.63 5.26
C GLY A 104 -1.87 -5.20 5.38
N GLY A 105 -1.71 -4.71 6.60
CA GLY A 105 -1.21 -3.37 6.89
C GLY A 105 0.20 -3.39 7.47
N SER A 106 0.94 -2.29 7.26
CA SER A 106 2.15 -2.00 8.01
C SER A 106 1.83 -1.50 9.43
N SER A 107 2.84 -1.27 10.26
CA SER A 107 2.68 -0.40 11.43
C SER A 107 2.20 0.99 10.98
N SER A 108 1.45 1.67 11.84
CA SER A 108 0.96 3.03 11.64
C SER A 108 1.62 4.03 12.58
N PHE A 109 1.57 5.31 12.23
CA PHE A 109 2.14 6.37 13.07
C PHE A 109 1.41 7.71 12.89
N GLU A 110 1.51 8.56 13.91
CA GLU A 110 1.01 9.93 13.85
C GLU A 110 1.89 10.79 12.96
N PHE A 111 1.26 11.62 12.13
CA PHE A 111 1.97 12.43 11.13
C PHE A 111 2.07 13.90 11.58
N PRO A 112 3.11 14.65 11.13
CA PRO A 112 3.26 16.06 11.49
C PRO A 112 1.97 16.88 11.27
N PRO A 113 1.47 17.61 12.29
CA PRO A 113 0.22 18.37 12.19
C PRO A 113 0.21 19.40 11.05
N THR A 114 1.38 19.98 10.74
CA THR A 114 1.53 20.94 9.65
C THR A 114 1.15 20.35 8.29
N VAL A 115 1.52 19.10 8.03
CA VAL A 115 1.22 18.42 6.76
C VAL A 115 -0.27 18.18 6.63
N LEU A 116 -0.92 17.65 7.68
CA LEU A 116 -2.37 17.42 7.66
C LEU A 116 -3.15 18.72 7.53
N LYS A 117 -2.75 19.78 8.24
CA LYS A 117 -3.36 21.11 8.11
C LYS A 117 -3.34 21.61 6.66
N LYS A 118 -2.21 21.46 5.96
CA LYS A 118 -2.05 21.88 4.56
C LYS A 118 -2.83 21.02 3.57
N ILE A 119 -2.93 19.72 3.83
CA ILE A 119 -3.79 18.82 3.03
C ILE A 119 -5.26 19.24 3.18
N PHE A 120 -5.72 19.48 4.42
CA PHE A 120 -7.12 19.87 4.66
C PHE A 120 -7.47 21.26 4.14
N SER A 121 -6.52 22.20 4.11
CA SER A 121 -6.74 23.52 3.50
C SER A 121 -6.67 23.50 1.96
N GLY A 122 -6.22 22.40 1.36
CA GLY A 122 -5.98 22.29 -0.08
C GLY A 122 -4.73 23.03 -0.57
N GLU A 123 -3.86 23.47 0.34
CA GLU A 123 -2.57 24.11 -0.01
C GLU A 123 -1.63 23.12 -0.72
N ILE A 124 -1.68 21.84 -0.32
CA ILE A 124 -0.93 20.74 -0.94
C ILE A 124 -1.89 19.60 -1.28
N ARG A 125 -1.55 18.80 -2.28
CA ARG A 125 -2.34 17.64 -2.69
C ARG A 125 -1.81 16.34 -2.11
N GLU A 126 -0.51 16.27 -1.85
CA GLU A 126 0.17 15.07 -1.31
C GLU A 126 1.02 15.42 -0.09
N ALA A 127 1.07 14.52 0.89
CA ALA A 127 1.90 14.69 2.08
C ALA A 127 3.40 14.85 1.74
N GLU A 128 3.85 14.22 0.64
CA GLU A 128 5.24 14.27 0.20
C GLU A 128 5.69 15.71 -0.13
N GLU A 129 4.80 16.57 -0.62
CA GLU A 129 5.13 17.97 -0.97
C GLU A 129 5.66 18.74 0.26
N GLU A 130 5.00 18.61 1.41
CA GLU A 130 5.41 19.29 2.64
C GLU A 130 6.57 18.58 3.32
N ILE A 131 6.64 17.24 3.25
CA ILE A 131 7.79 16.51 3.80
C ILE A 131 9.07 16.86 3.05
N ILE A 132 9.05 17.04 1.72
CA ILE A 132 10.21 17.51 0.97
C ILE A 132 10.64 18.89 1.46
N ARG A 133 9.70 19.81 1.71
CA ARG A 133 9.99 21.16 2.25
C ARG A 133 10.59 21.12 3.64
N ILE A 134 10.08 20.26 4.53
CA ILE A 134 10.58 20.13 5.91
C ILE A 134 11.97 19.49 5.96
N THR A 135 12.23 18.51 5.08
CA THR A 135 13.43 17.68 5.15
C THR A 135 14.54 18.13 4.20
N ASN A 136 14.22 18.90 3.15
CA ASN A 136 15.08 19.20 2.01
C ASN A 136 15.57 17.95 1.25
N ILE A 137 14.84 16.83 1.33
CA ILE A 137 15.20 15.58 0.66
C ILE A 137 14.29 15.37 -0.55
N SER A 138 14.82 15.56 -1.75
CA SER A 138 14.09 15.27 -2.99
C SER A 138 13.79 13.77 -3.14
N SER A 139 12.60 13.47 -3.68
CA SER A 139 12.09 12.11 -3.90
C SER A 139 12.18 11.22 -2.65
N ILE A 140 11.94 11.81 -1.47
CA ILE A 140 11.99 11.08 -0.20
C ILE A 140 11.06 9.86 -0.21
N GLY A 141 9.94 9.94 -0.93
CA GLY A 141 8.98 8.87 -1.07
C GLY A 141 9.48 7.65 -1.86
N GLU A 142 10.54 7.79 -2.65
CA GLU A 142 11.21 6.69 -3.35
C GLU A 142 12.46 6.19 -2.61
N LYS A 143 12.78 6.79 -1.46
CA LYS A 143 13.92 6.47 -0.61
C LYS A 143 13.43 6.00 0.77
N GLN A 144 13.87 6.65 1.85
CA GLN A 144 13.52 6.27 3.22
C GLN A 144 12.06 6.61 3.60
N GLY A 145 11.37 7.47 2.85
CA GLY A 145 10.05 7.99 3.16
C GLY A 145 10.03 8.94 4.37
N ALA A 146 8.86 9.54 4.63
CA ALA A 146 8.65 10.37 5.81
C ALA A 146 8.97 9.60 7.11
N VAL A 147 8.55 8.33 7.21
CA VAL A 147 8.86 7.47 8.35
C VAL A 147 10.36 7.30 8.59
N GLY A 148 11.16 7.15 7.52
CA GLY A 148 12.61 7.04 7.63
C GLY A 148 13.23 8.30 8.21
N PHE A 149 12.78 9.48 7.77
CA PHE A 149 13.22 10.72 8.38
C PHE A 149 12.80 10.83 9.86
N LEU A 150 11.52 10.60 10.15
CA LEU A 150 10.94 10.78 11.49
C LEU A 150 11.51 9.79 12.52
N THR A 151 11.92 8.60 12.09
CA THR A 151 12.50 7.56 12.96
C THR A 151 14.03 7.52 12.93
N ARG A 152 14.70 8.50 12.30
CA ARG A 152 16.16 8.51 12.13
C ARG A 152 16.69 7.23 11.45
N ASN A 153 15.96 6.76 10.44
CA ASN A 153 16.20 5.55 9.65
C ASN A 153 16.17 4.23 10.43
N ILE A 154 15.62 4.21 11.66
CA ILE A 154 15.38 2.96 12.40
C ILE A 154 14.29 2.13 11.71
N ILE A 155 13.26 2.79 11.16
CA ILE A 155 12.23 2.19 10.31
C ILE A 155 12.13 2.98 9.01
N THR A 156 12.30 2.32 7.88
CA THR A 156 12.20 2.93 6.55
C THR A 156 10.87 2.62 5.88
N ARG A 157 10.59 3.33 4.78
CA ARG A 157 9.45 3.03 3.90
C ARG A 157 9.51 1.60 3.36
N LEU A 158 10.71 1.07 3.09
CA LEU A 158 10.89 -0.30 2.65
C LEU A 158 10.42 -1.29 3.73
N ASP A 159 10.76 -1.03 4.99
CA ASP A 159 10.34 -1.88 6.12
C ASP A 159 8.81 -1.91 6.26
N LEU A 160 8.15 -0.76 6.18
CA LEU A 160 6.68 -0.69 6.20
C LEU A 160 6.05 -1.43 5.02
N SER A 161 6.61 -1.27 3.81
CA SER A 161 6.12 -1.99 2.63
C SER A 161 6.31 -3.50 2.77
N ILE A 162 7.47 -3.95 3.30
CA ILE A 162 7.72 -5.38 3.61
C ILE A 162 6.70 -5.91 4.62
N GLN A 163 6.43 -5.16 5.70
CA GLN A 163 5.43 -5.54 6.69
C GLN A 163 4.05 -5.71 6.03
N SER A 164 3.57 -4.72 5.29
CA SER A 164 2.24 -4.77 4.68
C SER A 164 2.08 -5.97 3.72
N VAL A 165 3.08 -6.24 2.87
CA VAL A 165 3.06 -7.39 1.94
C VAL A 165 3.07 -8.71 2.70
N LEU A 166 3.94 -8.83 3.71
CA LEU A 166 4.01 -10.04 4.53
C LEU A 166 2.70 -10.30 5.27
N MET A 167 2.10 -9.28 5.87
CA MET A 167 0.81 -9.39 6.55
C MET A 167 -0.29 -9.83 5.58
N ALA A 168 -0.30 -9.31 4.35
CA ALA A 168 -1.29 -9.69 3.33
C ALA A 168 -1.10 -11.14 2.84
N LEU A 169 0.10 -11.70 2.97
CA LEU A 169 0.39 -13.10 2.63
C LEU A 169 0.02 -14.09 3.73
N ILE A 170 -0.19 -13.66 4.98
CA ILE A 170 -0.49 -14.57 6.11
C ILE A 170 -1.64 -15.53 5.78
N PRO A 171 -2.81 -15.09 5.27
CA PRO A 171 -3.88 -16.03 4.94
C PRO A 171 -3.50 -16.97 3.79
N ARG A 172 -2.65 -16.52 2.87
CA ARG A 172 -2.25 -17.26 1.66
C ARG A 172 -1.28 -18.39 1.97
N ILE A 173 -0.28 -18.13 2.81
CA ILE A 173 0.72 -19.14 3.19
C ILE A 173 0.17 -20.13 4.23
N ASN A 174 -0.90 -19.77 4.93
CA ASN A 174 -1.57 -20.60 5.92
C ASN A 174 -2.96 -21.09 5.45
N ARG A 175 -3.11 -21.39 4.15
CA ARG A 175 -4.42 -21.69 3.52
C ARG A 175 -5.22 -22.78 4.24
N ARG A 176 -4.55 -23.77 4.83
CA ARG A 176 -5.20 -24.84 5.63
C ARG A 176 -5.94 -24.32 6.86
N ILE A 177 -5.42 -23.25 7.49
CA ILE A 177 -6.02 -22.62 8.66
C ILE A 177 -7.06 -21.58 8.22
N TYR A 178 -6.76 -20.83 7.15
CA TYR A 178 -7.67 -19.86 6.53
C TYR A 178 -8.55 -20.51 5.45
N ASN A 179 -9.17 -21.67 5.76
CA ASN A 179 -9.93 -22.49 4.80
C ASN A 179 -11.39 -22.03 4.63
N VAL A 180 -11.56 -20.77 4.27
CA VAL A 180 -12.86 -20.16 3.92
C VAL A 180 -12.79 -19.54 2.53
N GLU A 181 -13.93 -19.21 1.95
CA GLU A 181 -13.98 -18.37 0.75
C GLU A 181 -13.47 -16.97 1.09
N TRP A 182 -12.62 -16.41 0.22
CA TRP A 182 -12.09 -15.06 0.41
C TRP A 182 -12.94 -14.03 -0.33
N PRO A 183 -12.94 -12.76 0.13
CA PRO A 183 -13.65 -11.71 -0.58
C PRO A 183 -13.22 -11.64 -2.05
N ASN A 184 -14.18 -11.44 -2.95
CA ASN A 184 -13.89 -11.26 -4.37
C ASN A 184 -13.59 -9.77 -4.65
N ALA A 185 -12.38 -9.48 -5.12
CA ALA A 185 -11.87 -8.13 -5.33
C ALA A 185 -12.77 -7.26 -6.22
N LYS A 186 -13.33 -7.84 -7.30
CA LYS A 186 -14.21 -7.10 -8.23
C LYS A 186 -15.52 -6.72 -7.55
N LYS A 187 -16.17 -7.68 -6.88
CA LYS A 187 -17.42 -7.44 -6.13
C LYS A 187 -17.23 -6.43 -5.00
N ILE A 188 -16.13 -6.53 -4.25
CA ILE A 188 -15.81 -5.59 -3.18
C ILE A 188 -15.58 -4.19 -3.73
N LEU A 189 -14.81 -4.05 -4.81
CA LEU A 189 -14.57 -2.76 -5.44
C LEU A 189 -15.86 -2.08 -5.90
N GLU A 190 -16.74 -2.82 -6.56
CA GLU A 190 -18.06 -2.32 -6.99
C GLU A 190 -18.92 -1.86 -5.81
N LYS A 191 -18.93 -2.64 -4.72
CA LYS A 191 -19.67 -2.28 -3.50
C LYS A 191 -19.11 -1.02 -2.85
N MET A 192 -17.79 -0.92 -2.72
CA MET A 192 -17.14 0.21 -2.06
C MET A 192 -17.24 1.52 -2.84
N LYS A 193 -17.32 1.47 -4.18
CA LYS A 193 -17.52 2.65 -5.02
C LYS A 193 -18.94 3.23 -4.99
N LYS A 194 -19.91 2.49 -4.45
CA LYS A 194 -21.30 2.93 -4.29
C LYS A 194 -21.57 3.58 -2.93
N LEU A 195 -20.60 3.54 -2.01
CA LEU A 195 -20.63 4.16 -0.69
C LEU A 195 -19.99 5.56 -0.75
#